data_AF-A0A7J9LLC9-F1
#
_entry.id   AF-A0A7J9LLC9-F1
#
_cell.length_a   1.000
_cell.length_b   1.000
_cell.length_c   1.000
_cell.angle_alpha   90.00
_cell.angle_beta   90.00
_cell.angle_gamma   90.00
#
_symmetry.space_group_name_H-M   'P 1'
#
loop_
_entity.id
_entity.type
_entity.pdbx_description
1 polymer ?
#
loop_
_entity_poly.entity_id
_entity_poly.type
_entity_poly.pdbx_seq_one_letter_code
_entity_poly.pdbx_strand_id
1 'polypeptide(L)'
;MKHINREVGSLLTRIIEKREKFLRAGDHKDDLLGLLLKSNLNEVEVNKNSDGGMSMADVIEECKLFYFAGQETTANLLTWTMIVLSMHNEWQERAREEVLQVFGNNKPDYDDLNRF
;
A
#
# COMPACT_ATOMS: atom_id res chain seq x y z
N MET A 1 -13.76 -17.09 3.66
CA MET A 1 -13.60 -15.77 4.31
C MET A 1 -12.98 -15.84 5.71
N LYS A 2 -13.57 -16.54 6.70
CA LYS A 2 -13.01 -16.63 8.07
C LYS A 2 -11.57 -17.16 8.13
N HIS A 3 -11.24 -18.17 7.33
CA HIS A 3 -9.87 -18.71 7.24
C HIS A 3 -8.87 -17.66 6.73
N ILE A 4 -9.20 -16.98 5.63
CA ILE A 4 -8.37 -15.96 5.00
C ILE A 4 -8.14 -14.79 5.95
N ASN A 5 -9.17 -14.29 6.64
CA ASN A 5 -9.00 -13.20 7.61
C ASN A 5 -8.06 -13.60 8.76
N ARG A 6 -8.16 -14.85 9.24
CA ARG A 6 -7.25 -15.37 10.27
C ARG A 6 -5.80 -15.44 9.78
N GLU A 7 -5.60 -15.89 8.54
CA GLU A 7 -4.29 -16.01 7.92
C GLU A 7 -3.66 -14.64 7.64
N VAL A 8 -4.42 -13.69 7.09
CA VAL A 8 -3.99 -12.30 6.92
C VAL A 8 -3.64 -11.67 8.28
N GLY A 9 -4.48 -11.89 9.29
CA GLY A 9 -4.22 -11.41 10.65
C GLY A 9 -2.91 -11.96 11.24
N SER A 10 -2.63 -13.26 11.08
CA SER A 10 -1.39 -13.86 11.59
C SER A 10 -0.15 -13.38 10.83
N LEU A 11 -0.26 -13.18 9.51
CA LEU A 11 0.81 -12.61 8.69
C LEU A 11 1.14 -11.17 9.08
N LEU A 12 0.11 -10.32 9.24
CA LEU A 12 0.27 -8.93 9.66
C LEU A 12 0.87 -8.84 11.07
N THR A 13 0.36 -9.64 12.01
CA THR A 13 0.92 -9.72 13.37
C THR A 13 2.42 -9.98 13.34
N ARG A 14 2.84 -11.00 12.58
CA ARG A 14 4.27 -11.35 12.44
C ARG A 14 5.09 -10.24 11.79
N ILE A 15 4.55 -9.51 10.82
CA ILE A 15 5.22 -8.37 10.18
C ILE A 15 5.38 -7.22 11.18
N ILE A 16 4.31 -6.88 11.91
CA ILE A 16 4.30 -5.77 12.86
C ILE A 16 5.24 -6.05 14.03
N GLU A 17 5.17 -7.23 14.65
CA GLU A 17 6.08 -7.64 15.73
C GLU A 17 7.55 -7.57 15.29
N LYS A 18 7.84 -8.01 14.07
CA LYS A 18 9.20 -7.92 13.50
C LYS A 18 9.64 -6.46 13.39
N ARG A 19 8.76 -5.58 12.88
CA ARG A 19 9.04 -4.14 12.72
C ARG A 19 9.20 -3.42 14.05
N GLU A 20 8.38 -3.74 15.05
CA GLU A 20 8.47 -3.16 16.39
C GLU A 20 9.81 -3.52 17.07
N LYS A 21 10.29 -4.76 16.90
CA LYS A 21 11.61 -5.17 17.40
C LYS A 21 12.75 -4.36 16.77
N PHE A 22 12.72 -4.13 15.46
CA PHE A 22 13.71 -3.28 14.80
C PHE A 22 13.65 -1.85 15.35
N LEU A 23 12.44 -1.29 15.44
CA LEU A 23 12.23 0.08 15.90
C LEU A 23 12.80 0.31 17.30
N ARG A 24 12.57 -0.63 18.23
CA ARG A 24 13.14 -0.61 19.60
C ARG A 24 14.67 -0.74 19.62
N ALA A 25 15.26 -1.37 18.61
CA ALA A 25 16.72 -1.46 18.45
C ALA A 25 17.32 -0.20 17.79
N GLY A 26 16.51 0.84 17.54
CA GLY A 26 16.93 2.07 16.87
C GLY A 26 16.99 1.97 15.34
N ASP A 27 16.58 0.84 14.77
CA ASP A 27 16.52 0.61 13.32
C ASP A 27 15.06 0.71 12.84
N HIS A 28 14.76 1.61 11.92
CA HIS A 28 13.44 1.68 11.33
C HIS A 28 13.53 2.08 9.86
N LYS A 29 12.50 1.68 9.11
CA LYS A 29 12.29 2.22 7.77
C LYS A 29 11.27 3.35 7.87
N ASP A 30 11.50 4.39 7.09
CA ASP A 30 10.54 5.49 6.90
C ASP A 30 9.45 5.10 5.90
N ASP A 31 8.81 3.95 6.12
CA ASP A 31 7.60 3.53 5.43
C ASP A 31 6.37 3.75 6.33
N LEU A 32 5.16 3.63 5.76
CA LEU A 32 3.90 3.88 6.46
C LEU A 32 3.83 3.17 7.82
N LEU A 33 4.19 1.88 7.86
CA LEU A 33 4.16 1.09 9.09
C LEU A 33 5.24 1.55 10.09
N GLY A 34 6.45 1.84 9.62
CA GLY A 34 7.50 2.36 10.49
C GLY A 34 7.14 3.71 11.13
N LEU A 35 6.56 4.63 10.34
CA LEU A 35 6.09 5.92 10.81
C LEU A 35 4.94 5.79 11.81
N LEU A 36 3.96 4.92 11.51
CA LEU A 36 2.83 4.63 12.40
C LEU A 36 3.30 4.10 13.75
N LEU A 37 4.19 3.09 13.76
CA LEU A 37 4.72 2.49 14.99
C LEU A 37 5.55 3.50 15.79
N LYS A 38 6.37 4.32 15.13
CA LYS A 38 7.17 5.37 15.77
C LYS A 38 6.29 6.44 16.42
N SER A 39 5.26 6.89 15.71
CA SER A 39 4.29 7.85 16.24
C SER A 39 3.56 7.27 17.45
N ASN A 40 3.12 6.01 17.35
CA ASN A 40 2.40 5.34 18.42
C ASN A 40 3.26 5.16 19.69
N LEU A 41 4.53 4.78 19.54
CA LEU A 41 5.47 4.69 20.68
C LEU A 41 5.65 6.05 21.37
N ASN A 42 5.83 7.11 20.60
CA ASN A 42 5.97 8.47 21.16
C ASN A 42 4.71 8.89 21.92
N GLU A 43 3.53 8.58 21.39
CA GLU A 43 2.24 8.91 22.03
C GLU A 43 2.07 8.18 23.37
N VAL A 44 2.41 6.88 23.41
CA VAL A 44 2.39 6.09 24.65
C VAL A 44 3.42 6.60 25.67
N GLU A 45 4.60 7.05 25.23
CA GLU A 45 5.64 7.59 26.12
C GLU A 45 5.29 8.95 26.71
N VAL A 46 4.66 9.84 25.94
CA VAL A 46 4.26 11.18 26.38
C VAL A 46 3.02 11.10 27.28
N ASN A 47 2.07 10.23 26.95
CA ASN A 47 0.77 10.15 27.62
C ASN A 47 0.63 8.90 28.50
N LYS A 48 1.61 8.63 29.37
CA LYS A 48 1.65 7.42 30.25
C LYS A 48 0.41 7.15 31.11
N ASN A 49 -0.49 8.13 31.25
CA ASN A 49 -1.70 8.07 32.07
C ASN A 49 -3.01 8.10 31.24
N SER A 50 -2.94 8.08 29.90
CA SER A 50 -4.14 8.00 29.05
C SER A 50 -4.02 6.89 28.01
N ASP A 51 -5.17 6.34 27.63
CA ASP A 51 -5.34 5.25 26.66
C ASP A 51 -5.15 5.75 25.20
N GLY A 52 -4.19 6.65 24.98
CA GLY A 52 -4.09 7.43 23.74
C GLY A 52 -3.42 6.70 22.57
N GLY A 53 -2.58 5.69 22.85
CA GLY A 53 -1.91 4.91 21.82
C GLY A 53 -2.81 3.84 21.20
N MET A 54 -2.54 3.50 19.95
CA MET A 54 -3.12 2.34 19.26
C MET A 54 -2.65 1.04 19.88
N SER A 55 -3.59 0.11 20.09
CA SER A 55 -3.26 -1.27 20.41
C SER A 55 -2.67 -2.00 19.20
N MET A 56 -2.03 -3.16 19.43
CA MET A 56 -1.59 -4.03 18.34
C MET A 56 -2.75 -4.45 17.42
N ALA A 57 -3.95 -4.64 17.96
CA ALA A 57 -5.13 -4.97 17.18
C ALA A 57 -5.53 -3.81 16.25
N ASP A 58 -5.49 -2.57 16.74
CA ASP A 58 -5.80 -1.38 15.95
C ASP A 58 -4.81 -1.22 14.79
N VAL A 59 -3.50 -1.37 15.06
CA VAL A 59 -2.47 -1.32 14.01
C VAL A 59 -2.68 -2.40 12.95
N ILE A 60 -3.09 -3.61 13.35
CA ILE A 60 -3.41 -4.69 12.40
C ILE A 60 -4.60 -4.31 11.52
N GLU A 61 -5.68 -3.79 12.10
CA GLU A 61 -6.88 -3.41 11.35
C GLU A 61 -6.60 -2.22 10.40
N GLU A 62 -5.82 -1.23 10.82
CA GLU A 62 -5.37 -0.14 9.94
C GLU A 62 -4.52 -0.68 8.77
N CYS A 63 -3.58 -1.59 9.05
CA CYS A 63 -2.78 -2.22 7.99
C CYS A 63 -3.64 -3.01 6.99
N LYS A 64 -4.68 -3.71 7.46
CA LYS A 64 -5.64 -4.39 6.59
C LYS A 64 -6.37 -3.39 5.70
N LEU A 65 -6.87 -2.31 6.31
CA LEU A 65 -7.63 -1.28 5.60
C LEU A 65 -6.81 -0.70 4.45
N PHE A 66 -5.58 -0.24 4.71
CA PHE A 66 -4.71 0.30 3.67
C PHE A 66 -4.42 -0.72 2.56
N TYR A 67 -4.14 -1.97 2.92
CA TYR A 67 -3.80 -3.01 1.97
C TYR A 67 -4.97 -3.34 1.04
N PHE A 68 -6.17 -3.58 1.59
CA PHE A 68 -7.35 -3.93 0.80
C PHE A 68 -7.86 -2.76 -0.02
N ALA A 69 -7.89 -1.56 0.57
CA ALA A 69 -8.33 -0.35 -0.14
C ALA A 69 -7.45 -0.09 -1.38
N GLY A 70 -6.14 -0.25 -1.27
CA GLY A 70 -5.21 -0.06 -2.39
C GLY A 70 -5.26 -1.20 -3.42
N GLN A 71 -5.33 -2.45 -2.96
CA GLN A 71 -5.26 -3.61 -3.84
C GLN A 71 -6.55 -3.83 -4.65
N GLU A 72 -7.70 -3.91 -3.98
CA GLU A 72 -8.95 -4.33 -4.65
C GLU A 72 -9.42 -3.30 -5.67
N THR A 73 -9.35 -2.02 -5.32
CA THR A 73 -9.77 -0.93 -6.20
C THR A 73 -8.90 -0.84 -7.46
N THR A 74 -7.57 -0.85 -7.30
CA THR A 74 -6.61 -0.78 -8.41
C THR A 74 -6.66 -2.01 -9.30
N ALA A 75 -6.75 -3.22 -8.71
CA ALA A 75 -6.85 -4.46 -9.47
C ALA A 75 -8.14 -4.50 -10.32
N ASN A 76 -9.27 -4.09 -9.74
CA ASN A 76 -10.53 -4.01 -10.46
C ASN A 76 -10.48 -2.96 -11.58
N LEU A 77 -9.92 -1.76 -11.30
CA LEU A 77 -9.75 -0.72 -12.30
C LEU A 77 -8.95 -1.24 -13.50
N LEU A 78 -7.75 -1.79 -13.27
CA LEU A 78 -6.89 -2.33 -14.33
C LEU A 78 -7.58 -3.45 -15.11
N THR A 79 -8.28 -4.35 -14.43
CA THR A 79 -9.01 -5.44 -15.08
C THR A 79 -10.08 -4.90 -16.01
N TRP A 80 -10.90 -3.95 -15.56
CA TRP A 80 -11.93 -3.33 -16.38
C TRP A 80 -11.36 -2.48 -17.50
N THR A 81 -10.28 -1.74 -17.25
CA THR A 81 -9.55 -1.01 -18.31
C THR A 81 -9.12 -1.97 -19.42
N MET A 82 -8.52 -3.12 -19.09
CA MET A 82 -8.12 -4.11 -20.09
C MET A 82 -9.31 -4.70 -20.85
N ILE A 83 -10.42 -5.01 -20.14
CA ILE A 83 -11.66 -5.50 -20.78
C ILE A 83 -12.18 -4.47 -21.78
N VAL A 84 -12.33 -3.21 -21.36
CA VAL A 84 -12.87 -2.13 -22.20
C VAL A 84 -11.97 -1.85 -23.39
N LEU A 85 -10.65 -1.80 -23.20
CA LEU A 85 -9.71 -1.63 -24.33
C LEU A 85 -9.81 -2.78 -25.34
N SER A 86 -9.95 -4.03 -24.87
CA SER A 86 -10.09 -5.20 -25.77
C SER A 86 -11.40 -5.21 -26.57
N MET A 87 -12.44 -4.53 -26.07
CA MET A 87 -13.71 -4.34 -26.78
C MET A 87 -13.64 -3.17 -27.77
N HIS A 88 -12.65 -2.28 -27.63
CA HIS A 88 -12.53 -1.04 -28.37
C HIS A 88 -11.11 -0.88 -28.95
N ASN A 89 -10.77 -1.74 -29.92
CA ASN A 89 -9.43 -1.81 -30.51
C ASN A 89 -8.88 -0.47 -31.02
N GLU A 90 -9.73 0.43 -31.52
CA GLU A 90 -9.30 1.77 -31.97
C GLU A 90 -8.71 2.60 -30.81
N TRP A 91 -9.33 2.54 -29.62
CA TRP A 91 -8.82 3.21 -28.43
C TRP A 91 -7.60 2.50 -27.85
N GLN A 92 -7.55 1.17 -27.95
CA GLN A 92 -6.37 0.40 -27.56
C GLN A 92 -5.14 0.77 -28.41
N GLU A 93 -5.30 0.89 -29.73
CA GLU A 93 -4.20 1.24 -30.63
C GLU A 93 -3.74 2.67 -30.38
N ARG A 94 -4.67 3.63 -30.26
CA ARG A 94 -4.33 5.02 -29.94
C ARG A 94 -3.56 5.17 -28.63
N ALA A 95 -3.98 4.47 -27.57
CA ALA A 95 -3.26 4.47 -26.30
C ALA A 95 -1.85 3.86 -26.43
N ARG A 96 -1.69 2.82 -27.24
CA ARG A 96 -0.38 2.22 -27.53
C ARG A 96 0.51 3.18 -28.30
N GLU A 97 -0.02 3.85 -29.32
CA GLU A 97 0.70 4.84 -30.11
C GLU A 97 1.18 6.01 -29.24
N GLU A 98 0.33 6.53 -28.36
CA GLU A 98 0.68 7.60 -27.42
C GLU A 98 1.85 7.21 -26.51
N VAL A 99 1.79 6.01 -25.91
CA VAL A 99 2.89 5.47 -25.09
C VAL A 99 4.17 5.35 -25.92
N LEU A 100 4.09 4.82 -27.15
CA LEU A 100 5.27 4.70 -28.02
C LEU A 100 5.82 6.06 -28.47
N GLN A 101 4.97 7.08 -28.65
CA GLN A 101 5.41 8.44 -29.00
C GLN A 101 6.13 9.12 -27.83
N VAL A 102 5.60 8.99 -26.61
CA VAL A 102 6.15 9.65 -25.42
C VAL A 102 7.40 8.91 -24.90
N PHE A 103 7.35 7.57 -24.84
CA PHE A 103 8.38 6.76 -24.19
C PHE A 103 9.28 6.00 -25.17
N GLY A 104 8.83 5.78 -26.42
CA GLY A 104 9.52 4.90 -27.36
C GLY A 104 9.64 3.48 -26.81
N ASN A 105 10.85 2.92 -26.87
CA ASN A 105 11.19 1.62 -26.26
C ASN A 105 11.80 1.75 -24.86
N ASN A 106 11.81 2.95 -24.27
CA ASN A 106 12.33 3.15 -22.93
C ASN A 106 11.31 2.71 -21.89
N LYS A 107 11.80 2.30 -20.72
CA LYS A 107 10.93 2.03 -19.58
C LYS A 107 10.35 3.37 -19.10
N PRO A 108 9.01 3.50 -18.98
CA PRO A 108 8.40 4.70 -18.41
C PRO A 108 8.91 5.00 -17.00
N ASP A 109 9.18 6.27 -16.72
CA ASP A 109 9.50 6.77 -15.38
C ASP A 109 8.45 7.79 -14.90
N TYR A 110 8.46 8.08 -13.59
CA TYR A 110 7.53 9.02 -12.98
C TYR A 110 7.65 10.43 -13.57
N ASP A 111 8.87 10.89 -13.86
CA ASP A 111 9.13 12.22 -14.43
C ASP A 111 8.54 12.41 -15.83
N ASP A 112 8.26 11.31 -16.53
CA ASP A 112 7.70 11.33 -17.87
C ASP A 112 6.16 11.44 -17.87
N LEU A 113 5.49 11.31 -16.71
CA LEU A 113 4.03 11.42 -16.59
C LEU A 113 3.46 12.81 -16.93
N ASN A 114 4.30 13.83 -17.08
CA ASN A 114 3.88 15.19 -17.44
C ASN A 114 4.16 15.52 -18.92
N ARG A 115 4.48 14.53 -19.74
CA ARG A 115 4.86 14.73 -21.16
C ARG A 115 3.71 14.53 -22.15
N PHE A 116 2.49 14.36 -21.66
CA PHE A 116 1.26 14.23 -22.43
C PHE A 116 0.71 15.61 -22.85
#